data_AF-A0AAE4MBK1-F1
#
_entry.id   AF-A0AAE4MBK1-F1
#
_cell.length_a   1.000
_cell.length_b   1.000
_cell.length_c   1.000
_cell.angle_alpha   90.00
_cell.angle_beta   90.00
_cell.angle_gamma   90.00
#
_symmetry.space_group_name_H-M   'P 1'
#
loop_
_entity.id
_entity.type
_entity.pdbx_description
1 polymer ?
#
loop_
_entity_poly.entity_id
_entity_poly.type
_entity_poly.pdbx_seq_one_letter_code
_entity_poly.pdbx_strand_id
1 'polypeptide(L)'
;MDFESSLLDIHHLYGNQLSDELIEFFTAYAGSELSELEIELTVNYYGNITQQESLEKICSSREVIEIHQYLGFLEDYVVHFEISKDFVEAQHLYPVALSYDSLYLISLSGVHSGKVYHADNGDFGIGVVCNSLEDFKKLVGLL
;
A
#
# COMPACT_ATOMS: atom_id res chain seq x y z
N MET A 1 14.78 -16.51 3.53
CA MET A 1 13.46 -17.10 3.78
C MET A 1 12.90 -17.44 2.41
N ASP A 2 12.50 -18.67 2.18
CA ASP A 2 11.95 -19.07 0.88
C ASP A 2 10.57 -18.40 0.69
N PHE A 3 10.28 -17.93 -0.52
CA PHE A 3 9.07 -17.16 -0.82
C PHE A 3 7.80 -17.96 -0.49
N GLU A 4 7.83 -19.29 -0.62
CA GLU A 4 6.73 -20.17 -0.22
C GLU A 4 6.43 -20.14 1.29
N SER A 5 7.46 -20.02 2.14
CA SER A 5 7.26 -19.88 3.59
C SER A 5 6.66 -18.52 3.93
N SER A 6 7.05 -17.49 3.17
CA SER A 6 6.58 -16.12 3.36
C SER A 6 5.13 -15.91 2.91
N LEU A 7 4.67 -16.63 1.87
CA LEU A 7 3.27 -16.63 1.44
C LEU A 7 2.33 -17.23 2.49
N LEU A 8 2.76 -18.29 3.18
CA LEU A 8 1.99 -18.90 4.28
C LEU A 8 1.76 -17.90 5.41
N ASP A 9 2.77 -17.12 5.77
CA ASP A 9 2.67 -16.11 6.82
C ASP A 9 1.73 -14.96 6.42
N ILE A 10 1.78 -14.51 5.17
CA ILE A 10 0.83 -13.50 4.66
C ILE A 10 -0.59 -14.09 4.59
N HIS A 11 -0.76 -15.32 4.12
CA HIS A 11 -2.05 -16.01 4.13
C HIS A 11 -2.61 -16.17 5.55
N HIS A 12 -1.76 -16.33 6.56
CA HIS A 12 -2.21 -16.39 7.94
C HIS A 12 -2.76 -15.04 8.43
N LEU A 13 -2.15 -13.93 8.02
CA LEU A 13 -2.56 -12.58 8.40
C LEU A 13 -3.81 -12.09 7.64
N TYR A 14 -3.90 -12.38 6.35
CA TYR A 14 -4.91 -11.80 5.46
C TYR A 14 -5.86 -12.84 4.84
N GLY A 15 -5.72 -14.11 5.20
CA GLY A 15 -6.56 -15.20 4.70
C GLY A 15 -6.42 -15.41 3.19
N ASN A 16 -7.54 -15.74 2.53
CA ASN A 16 -7.62 -15.91 1.07
C ASN A 16 -7.97 -14.61 0.34
N GLN A 17 -7.62 -13.45 0.89
CA GLN A 17 -7.96 -12.15 0.30
C GLN A 17 -6.95 -11.65 -0.74
N LEU A 18 -5.76 -12.27 -0.81
CA LEU A 18 -4.80 -11.95 -1.86
C LEU A 18 -5.32 -12.47 -3.21
N SER A 19 -5.41 -11.58 -4.20
CA SER A 19 -5.65 -11.98 -5.58
C SER A 19 -4.43 -12.69 -6.17
N ASP A 20 -4.64 -13.52 -7.18
CA ASP A 20 -3.56 -14.15 -7.94
C ASP A 20 -2.56 -13.10 -8.47
N GLU A 21 -3.07 -11.95 -8.93
CA GLU A 21 -2.24 -10.82 -9.39
C GLU A 21 -1.29 -10.30 -8.30
N LEU A 22 -1.77 -10.19 -7.06
CA LEU A 22 -0.96 -9.70 -5.95
C LEU A 22 0.07 -10.75 -5.51
N ILE A 23 -0.29 -12.04 -5.58
CA ILE A 23 0.64 -13.15 -5.34
C ILE A 23 1.76 -13.12 -6.39
N GLU A 24 1.42 -13.01 -7.67
CA GLU A 24 2.39 -12.89 -8.77
C GLU A 24 3.31 -11.68 -8.58
N PHE A 25 2.75 -10.52 -8.20
CA PHE A 25 3.50 -9.32 -7.92
C PHE A 25 4.53 -9.52 -6.81
N PHE A 26 4.13 -10.07 -5.66
CA PHE A 26 5.09 -10.34 -4.58
C PHE A 26 6.09 -11.45 -4.95
N THR A 27 5.69 -12.43 -5.75
CA THR A 27 6.61 -13.48 -6.24
C THR A 27 7.74 -12.88 -7.07
N ALA A 28 7.41 -11.89 -7.89
CA ALA A 28 8.36 -11.26 -8.80
C ALA A 28 9.22 -10.18 -8.13
N TYR A 29 8.63 -9.38 -7.23
CA TYR A 29 9.24 -8.11 -6.80
C TYR A 29 9.45 -7.96 -5.28
N ALA A 30 8.98 -8.87 -4.43
CA ALA A 30 9.09 -8.69 -2.96
C ALA A 30 10.53 -8.41 -2.50
N GLY A 31 10.72 -7.32 -1.76
CA GLY A 31 12.02 -6.89 -1.25
C GLY A 31 12.96 -6.28 -2.30
N SER A 32 12.47 -6.01 -3.51
CA SER A 32 13.26 -5.33 -4.54
C SER A 32 13.40 -3.85 -4.19
N GLU A 33 14.64 -3.39 -4.12
CA GLU A 33 14.97 -1.97 -4.13
C GLU A 33 14.64 -1.41 -5.51
N LEU A 34 13.97 -0.28 -5.51
CA LEU A 34 13.68 0.52 -6.68
C LEU A 34 14.68 1.68 -6.69
N SER A 35 15.21 2.01 -7.87
CA SER A 35 15.99 3.25 -8.01
C SER A 35 15.13 4.40 -7.52
N GLU A 36 15.68 5.33 -6.71
CA GLU A 36 14.99 6.54 -6.22
C GLU A 36 14.26 7.23 -7.38
N LEU A 37 13.00 6.83 -7.58
CA LEU A 37 12.09 7.41 -8.54
C LEU A 37 11.33 8.43 -7.72
N GLU A 38 11.58 9.71 -7.99
CA GLU A 38 10.63 10.76 -7.60
C GLU A 38 9.35 10.48 -8.38
N ILE A 39 8.37 9.92 -7.70
CA ILE A 39 7.06 9.67 -8.25
C ILE A 39 6.22 10.90 -7.91
N GLU A 40 5.86 11.64 -8.95
CA GLU A 40 4.88 12.71 -8.79
C GLU A 40 3.50 12.09 -8.57
N LEU A 41 3.02 12.14 -7.32
CA LEU A 41 1.73 11.60 -6.94
C LEU A 41 0.72 12.73 -6.75
N THR A 42 -0.33 12.70 -7.55
CA THR A 42 -1.52 13.48 -7.19
C THR A 42 -2.27 12.75 -6.09
N VAL A 43 -1.85 12.96 -4.85
CA VAL A 43 -2.51 12.37 -3.69
C VAL A 43 -3.71 13.23 -3.32
N ASN A 44 -4.91 12.83 -3.74
CA ASN A 44 -6.13 13.52 -3.34
C ASN A 44 -6.40 13.30 -1.85
N TYR A 45 -5.75 14.02 -0.96
CA TYR A 45 -6.15 14.12 0.43
C TYR A 45 -7.52 14.82 0.53
N TYR A 46 -8.14 14.86 1.72
CA TYR A 46 -9.40 15.56 1.94
C TYR A 46 -9.18 17.09 1.73
N GLY A 47 -9.21 17.53 0.47
CA GLY A 47 -8.64 18.80 0.00
C GLY A 47 -7.57 18.53 -1.07
N ASN A 48 -7.81 19.01 -2.30
CA ASN A 48 -6.98 18.75 -3.49
C ASN A 48 -5.52 19.22 -3.31
N ILE A 49 -4.68 18.38 -2.71
CA ILE A 49 -3.24 18.59 -2.54
C ILE A 49 -2.53 17.68 -3.56
N THR A 50 -1.41 18.12 -4.11
CA THR A 50 -0.53 17.31 -4.96
C THR A 50 0.85 17.31 -4.30
N GLN A 51 1.46 16.14 -4.15
CA GLN A 51 2.75 15.97 -3.49
C GLN A 51 3.68 15.08 -4.33
N GLN A 52 4.94 15.46 -4.39
CA GLN A 52 5.95 14.59 -4.97
C GLN A 52 6.49 13.72 -3.86
N GLU A 53 6.47 12.41 -4.09
CA GLU A 53 6.88 11.41 -3.12
C GLU A 53 7.95 10.51 -3.75
N SER A 54 8.92 10.08 -2.96
CA SER A 54 9.84 9.03 -3.38
C SER A 54 9.22 7.66 -3.12
N LEU A 55 9.73 6.66 -3.82
CA LEU A 55 9.46 5.26 -3.52
C LEU A 55 10.75 4.47 -3.61
N GLU A 56 11.03 3.72 -2.56
CA GLU A 56 12.34 3.11 -2.37
C GLU A 56 12.31 1.62 -2.65
N LYS A 57 11.27 0.91 -2.21
CA LYS A 57 11.22 -0.54 -2.38
C LYS A 57 9.83 -1.12 -2.35
N ILE A 58 9.71 -2.30 -2.94
CA ILE A 58 8.56 -3.17 -2.74
C ILE A 58 8.71 -3.94 -1.43
N CYS A 59 7.66 -3.99 -0.62
CA CYS A 59 7.68 -4.68 0.66
C CYS A 59 8.08 -6.15 0.48
N SER A 60 9.01 -6.62 1.30
CA SER A 60 9.18 -8.03 1.57
C SER A 60 8.05 -8.53 2.48
N SER A 61 7.77 -9.83 2.49
CA SER A 61 6.74 -10.41 3.36
C SER A 61 7.02 -10.17 4.84
N ARG A 62 8.29 -10.13 5.24
CA ARG A 62 8.67 -9.79 6.61
C ARG A 62 8.25 -8.38 6.97
N GLU A 63 8.47 -7.42 6.06
CA GLU A 63 8.08 -6.03 6.28
C GLU A 63 6.57 -5.87 6.32
N VAL A 64 5.82 -6.58 5.47
CA VAL A 64 4.36 -6.62 5.56
C VAL A 64 3.93 -7.03 6.97
N ILE A 65 4.49 -8.11 7.54
CA ILE A 65 4.16 -8.58 8.89
C ILE A 65 4.53 -7.53 9.95
N GLU A 66 5.73 -6.95 9.82
CA GLU A 66 6.20 -5.92 10.75
C GLU A 66 5.37 -4.63 10.68
N ILE A 67 4.86 -4.25 9.51
CA ILE A 67 4.00 -3.07 9.32
C ILE A 67 2.56 -3.36 9.76
N HIS A 68 2.06 -4.57 9.51
CA HIS A 68 0.68 -4.97 9.77
C HIS A 68 0.25 -4.67 11.21
N GLN A 69 1.13 -4.92 12.18
CA GLN A 69 0.84 -4.68 13.60
C GLN A 69 0.54 -3.20 13.92
N TYR A 70 0.97 -2.27 13.06
CA TYR A 70 0.77 -0.85 13.24
C TYR A 70 -0.46 -0.34 12.47
N LEU A 71 -0.99 -1.05 11.47
CA LEU A 71 -2.06 -0.54 10.59
C LEU A 71 -3.33 -0.09 11.32
N GLY A 72 -3.57 -0.53 12.56
CA GLY A 72 -4.63 0.02 13.41
C GLY A 72 -4.58 1.55 13.57
N PHE A 73 -3.41 2.18 13.45
CA PHE A 73 -3.29 3.65 13.48
C PHE A 73 -4.05 4.30 12.30
N LEU A 74 -4.14 3.64 11.14
CA LEU A 74 -4.87 4.17 9.98
C LEU A 74 -6.37 4.18 10.23
N GLU A 75 -6.89 3.16 10.92
CA GLU A 75 -8.29 3.12 11.34
C GLU A 75 -8.58 4.23 12.35
N ASP A 76 -7.72 4.39 13.36
CA ASP A 76 -7.82 5.48 14.34
C ASP A 76 -7.75 6.86 13.67
N TYR A 77 -6.89 7.03 12.67
CA TYR A 77 -6.79 8.25 11.88
C TYR A 77 -8.08 8.55 11.11
N VAL A 78 -8.61 7.57 10.38
CA VAL A 78 -9.89 7.70 9.65
C VAL A 78 -11.03 8.06 10.60
N VAL A 79 -11.08 7.47 11.79
CA VAL A 79 -12.09 7.77 12.81
C VAL A 79 -11.90 9.18 13.38
N HIS A 80 -10.67 9.56 13.74
CA HIS A 80 -10.35 10.86 14.34
C HIS A 80 -10.69 12.03 13.43
N PHE A 81 -10.38 11.90 12.14
CA PHE A 81 -10.63 12.93 11.13
C PHE A 81 -11.97 12.77 10.39
N GLU A 82 -12.81 11.83 10.82
CA GLU A 82 -14.14 11.55 10.23
C GLU A 82 -14.10 11.34 8.70
N ILE A 83 -13.07 10.65 8.22
CA ILE A 83 -12.89 10.40 6.78
C ILE A 83 -13.97 9.43 6.28
N SER A 84 -14.67 9.81 5.22
CA SER A 84 -15.75 8.99 4.66
C SER A 84 -15.23 7.65 4.11
N LYS A 85 -16.02 6.59 4.31
CA LYS A 85 -15.79 5.28 3.68
C LYS A 85 -15.89 5.32 2.15
N ASP A 86 -16.56 6.33 1.60
CA ASP A 86 -16.58 6.57 0.15
C ASP A 86 -15.20 6.99 -0.38
N PHE A 87 -14.29 7.38 0.51
CA PHE A 87 -12.92 7.74 0.18
C PHE A 87 -11.93 6.60 0.47
N VAL A 88 -11.99 6.02 1.68
CA VAL A 88 -11.10 4.91 2.06
C VAL A 88 -11.75 3.99 3.09
N GLU A 89 -11.46 2.70 2.97
CA GLU A 89 -11.83 1.66 3.94
C GLU A 89 -10.53 1.12 4.57
N ALA A 90 -10.00 1.82 5.60
CA ALA A 90 -8.67 1.56 6.16
C ALA A 90 -8.44 0.10 6.60
N GLN A 91 -9.49 -0.56 7.09
CA GLN A 91 -9.45 -1.97 7.50
C GLN A 91 -9.19 -2.97 6.35
N HIS A 92 -9.19 -2.50 5.09
CA HIS A 92 -8.92 -3.31 3.90
C HIS A 92 -7.55 -3.03 3.30
N LEU A 93 -6.75 -2.13 3.89
CA LEU A 93 -5.47 -1.71 3.36
C LEU A 93 -4.34 -2.69 3.71
N TYR A 94 -3.51 -2.97 2.72
CA TYR A 94 -2.42 -3.95 2.78
C TYR A 94 -1.11 -3.33 2.26
N PRO A 95 0.03 -3.42 2.98
CA PRO A 95 1.28 -2.79 2.57
C PRO A 95 1.87 -3.40 1.29
N VAL A 96 2.23 -2.58 0.31
CA VAL A 96 2.84 -3.04 -0.96
C VAL A 96 4.22 -2.46 -1.22
N ALA A 97 4.47 -1.21 -0.81
CA ALA A 97 5.75 -0.55 -1.00
C ALA A 97 6.02 0.47 0.11
N LEU A 98 7.28 0.87 0.20
CA LEU A 98 7.82 1.73 1.25
C LEU A 98 8.58 2.91 0.63
N SER A 99 8.44 4.06 1.28
CA SER A 99 9.39 5.18 1.19
C SER A 99 10.03 5.40 2.57
N TYR A 100 10.90 6.39 2.70
CA TYR A 100 11.62 6.69 3.94
C TYR A 100 10.69 7.01 5.12
N ASP A 101 9.60 7.73 4.85
CA ASP A 101 8.64 8.26 5.83
C ASP A 101 7.18 7.85 5.56
N SER A 102 6.91 7.14 4.47
CA SER A 102 5.56 6.82 4.02
C SER A 102 5.34 5.38 3.57
N LEU A 103 4.07 5.01 3.49
CA LEU A 103 3.59 3.68 3.11
C LEU A 103 2.73 3.74 1.86
N TYR A 104 2.90 2.76 0.98
CA TYR A 104 1.99 2.49 -0.11
C TYR A 104 1.18 1.24 0.21
N LEU A 105 -0.14 1.34 0.10
CA LEU A 105 -1.09 0.34 0.55
C LEU A 105 -2.11 0.02 -0.53
N ILE A 106 -2.39 -1.26 -0.79
CA ILE A 106 -3.46 -1.68 -1.70
C ILE A 106 -4.71 -2.08 -0.90
N SER A 107 -5.90 -1.73 -1.38
CA SER A 107 -7.14 -2.25 -0.81
C SER A 107 -7.40 -3.67 -1.32
N LEU A 108 -7.54 -4.65 -0.43
CA LEU A 108 -7.81 -6.04 -0.79
C LEU A 108 -9.31 -6.35 -1.01
N SER A 109 -10.21 -5.50 -0.51
CA SER A 109 -11.65 -5.76 -0.57
C SER A 109 -12.48 -4.48 -0.47
N GLY A 110 -13.81 -4.64 -0.42
CA GLY A 110 -14.74 -3.52 -0.36
C GLY A 110 -14.93 -2.82 -1.71
N VAL A 111 -15.43 -1.59 -1.67
CA VAL A 111 -15.73 -0.82 -2.90
C VAL A 111 -14.49 -0.24 -3.56
N HIS A 112 -13.38 -0.20 -2.80
CA HIS A 112 -12.08 0.31 -3.25
C HIS A 112 -11.08 -0.78 -3.62
N SER A 113 -11.52 -2.05 -3.68
CA SER A 113 -10.65 -3.20 -3.99
C SER A 113 -9.76 -2.92 -5.21
N GLY A 114 -8.46 -3.17 -5.07
CA GLY A 114 -7.44 -2.96 -6.10
C GLY A 114 -6.83 -1.56 -6.13
N LYS A 115 -7.46 -0.55 -5.52
CA LYS A 115 -6.89 0.80 -5.46
C LYS A 115 -5.65 0.84 -4.56
N VAL A 116 -4.69 1.66 -4.95
CA VAL A 116 -3.47 1.91 -4.17
C VAL A 116 -3.55 3.29 -3.53
N TYR A 117 -3.16 3.34 -2.27
CA TYR A 117 -3.16 4.50 -1.40
C TYR A 117 -1.74 4.81 -0.94
N HIS A 118 -1.49 6.07 -0.65
CA HIS A 118 -0.33 6.57 0.06
C HIS A 118 -0.75 6.96 1.48
N ALA A 119 0.05 6.63 2.48
CA ALA A 119 -0.11 7.07 3.85
C ALA A 119 1.20 7.66 4.36
N ASP A 120 1.18 8.94 4.71
CA ASP A 120 2.28 9.66 5.34
C ASP A 120 2.07 9.73 6.85
N ASN A 121 3.13 9.45 7.62
CA ASN A 121 3.15 9.49 9.09
C ASN A 121 3.34 10.91 9.67
N GLY A 122 3.66 11.90 8.84
CA GLY A 122 3.92 13.28 9.26
C GLY A 122 2.67 14.14 9.33
N ASP A 123 2.18 14.59 8.17
CA ASP A 123 1.33 15.79 8.10
C ASP A 123 0.03 15.62 7.28
N PHE A 124 -0.04 14.68 6.32
CA PHE A 124 -1.03 14.76 5.23
C PHE A 124 -2.11 13.66 5.18
N GLY A 125 -1.92 12.53 5.86
CA GLY A 125 -2.96 11.51 6.00
C GLY A 125 -2.93 10.42 4.93
N ILE A 126 -4.11 9.94 4.52
CA ILE A 126 -4.27 8.86 3.53
C ILE A 126 -4.79 9.45 2.23
N GLY A 127 -4.24 9.07 1.08
CA GLY A 127 -4.82 9.46 -0.20
C GLY A 127 -4.56 8.49 -1.34
N VAL A 128 -5.38 8.62 -2.39
CA VAL A 128 -5.38 7.67 -3.52
C VAL A 128 -4.22 7.98 -4.47
N VAL A 129 -3.46 6.96 -4.83
CA VAL A 129 -2.36 7.01 -5.80
C VAL A 129 -2.84 6.59 -7.18
N CYS A 130 -3.42 5.40 -7.29
CA CYS A 130 -3.93 4.86 -8.55
C CYS A 130 -5.04 3.84 -8.31
N ASN A 131 -5.72 3.43 -9.38
CA ASN A 131 -6.93 2.61 -9.28
C ASN A 131 -6.68 1.10 -9.36
N SER A 132 -5.44 0.67 -9.62
CA SER A 132 -5.11 -0.75 -9.80
C SER A 132 -3.64 -1.05 -9.54
N LEU A 133 -3.33 -2.31 -9.21
CA LEU A 133 -1.95 -2.81 -9.11
C LEU A 133 -1.20 -2.69 -10.45
N GLU A 134 -1.90 -2.86 -11.57
CA GLU A 134 -1.34 -2.67 -12.91
C GLU A 134 -0.90 -1.22 -13.16
N ASP A 135 -1.72 -0.24 -12.78
CA ASP A 135 -1.34 1.18 -12.89
C ASP A 135 -0.16 1.51 -11.98
N PHE A 136 -0.13 0.90 -10.79
CA PHE A 136 0.99 1.03 -9.87
C PHE A 136 2.29 0.51 -10.49
N LYS A 137 2.30 -0.71 -11.05
CA LYS A 137 3.49 -1.29 -11.72
C LYS A 137 4.01 -0.40 -12.86
N LYS A 138 3.12 0.22 -13.66
CA LYS A 138 3.51 1.19 -14.70
C LYS A 138 4.19 2.41 -14.12
N LEU A 139 3.59 2.95 -13.06
CA LEU A 139 4.04 4.17 -12.40
C LEU A 139 5.41 3.98 -11.72
N VAL A 140 5.71 2.78 -11.20
CA VAL A 140 7.02 2.47 -10.60
C VAL A 140 8.02 1.83 -11.57
N GLY A 141 7.71 1.73 -12.86
CA GLY A 141 8.64 1.22 -13.89
C GLY A 141 8.93 -0.29 -13.81
N LEU A 142 7.98 -1.09 -13.34
CA LEU A 142 8.11 -2.55 -13.19
C LEU A 142 7.58 -3.36 -14.40
N LEU A 143 7.22 -2.70 -15.51
CA LEU A 143 6.69 -3.29 -16.75
C LEU A 143 7.59 -3.07 -17.96
#